data_AF-A0A259DRH7-F1
#
_entry.id   AF-A0A259DRH7-F1
#
_cell.length_a   1.000
_cell.length_b   1.000
_cell.length_c   1.000
_cell.angle_alpha   90.00
_cell.angle_beta   90.00
_cell.angle_gamma   90.00
#
_symmetry.space_group_name_H-M   'P 1'
#
loop_
_entity.id
_entity.type
_entity.pdbx_description
1 polymer ?
#
loop_
_entity_poly.entity_id
_entity_poly.type
_entity_poly.pdbx_seq_one_letter_code
_entity_poly.pdbx_strand_id
1 'polypeptide(L)'
;MPKRTDISSILIIGAGPIIIGQACEFDYSGTQAVKALKEEGYRIILVNSNPATIMTDPDMAHATYVEPITPEIVAKIIEKERPDALLPTMGGQTALNTALALFNDGTLEKYGVQMIGADADAIDKAEDRQR
;
A
#
# COMPACT_ATOMS: atom_id res chain seq x y z
N MET A 1 0.09 20.95 -7.51
CA MET A 1 -0.82 21.21 -6.38
C MET A 1 -0.03 21.01 -5.10
N PRO A 2 -0.24 21.83 -4.06
CA PRO A 2 0.44 21.65 -2.77
C PRO A 2 0.03 20.31 -2.11
N LYS A 3 0.79 19.90 -1.08
CA LYS A 3 0.49 18.75 -0.24
C LYS A 3 -0.97 18.77 0.25
N ARG A 4 -1.63 17.61 0.23
CA ARG A 4 -2.99 17.44 0.79
C ARG A 4 -2.96 17.57 2.31
N THR A 5 -3.92 18.30 2.87
CA THR A 5 -4.03 18.57 4.32
C THR A 5 -5.07 17.72 5.03
N ASP A 6 -5.85 16.97 4.28
CA ASP A 6 -6.89 16.06 4.77
C ASP A 6 -6.39 14.62 4.98
N ILE A 7 -5.14 14.33 4.58
CA ILE A 7 -4.46 13.05 4.82
C ILE A 7 -3.30 13.30 5.78
N SER A 8 -3.22 12.54 6.86
CA SER A 8 -2.10 12.57 7.81
C SER A 8 -1.30 11.26 7.79
N SER A 9 -1.93 10.16 7.42
CA SER A 9 -1.37 8.81 7.46
C SER A 9 -1.69 8.00 6.20
N ILE A 10 -0.68 7.27 5.71
CA ILE A 10 -0.75 6.53 4.46
C ILE A 10 -0.26 5.10 4.70
N LEU A 11 -1.09 4.13 4.31
CA LEU A 11 -0.73 2.71 4.22
C LEU A 11 -0.20 2.40 2.82
N ILE A 12 1.02 1.87 2.75
CA ILE A 12 1.64 1.36 1.53
C ILE A 12 1.59 -0.18 1.59
N ILE A 13 1.15 -0.82 0.51
CA ILE A 13 1.20 -2.27 0.35
C ILE A 13 2.40 -2.63 -0.53
N GLY A 14 3.34 -3.40 0.02
CA GLY A 14 4.49 -3.92 -0.71
C GLY A 14 4.14 -5.08 -1.65
N ALA A 15 5.14 -5.58 -2.37
CA ALA A 15 4.94 -6.67 -3.34
C ALA A 15 5.00 -8.08 -2.74
N GLY A 16 5.51 -8.24 -1.53
CA GLY A 16 5.75 -9.56 -0.94
C GLY A 16 7.01 -10.23 -1.49
N PRO A 17 7.09 -11.57 -1.44
CA PRO A 17 8.30 -12.30 -1.84
C PRO A 17 8.61 -12.12 -3.33
N ILE A 18 9.89 -12.15 -3.66
CA ILE A 18 10.36 -12.06 -5.05
C ILE A 18 9.95 -13.31 -5.82
N ILE A 19 9.29 -13.10 -6.96
CA ILE A 19 8.92 -14.15 -7.92
C ILE A 19 9.28 -13.72 -9.34
N ILE A 20 9.31 -14.69 -10.27
CA ILE A 20 9.47 -14.36 -11.69
C ILE A 20 8.30 -13.46 -12.13
N GLY A 21 8.63 -12.29 -12.67
CA GLY A 21 7.65 -11.28 -13.11
C GLY A 21 7.25 -10.25 -12.04
N GLN A 22 7.68 -10.43 -10.78
CA GLN A 22 7.48 -9.45 -9.71
C GLN A 22 8.64 -9.52 -8.72
N ALA A 23 9.66 -8.67 -8.90
CA ALA A 23 10.94 -8.79 -8.21
C ALA A 23 11.38 -7.49 -7.51
N CYS A 24 12.69 -7.22 -7.51
CA CYS A 24 13.32 -6.17 -6.71
C CYS A 24 12.87 -4.74 -7.07
N GLU A 25 12.29 -4.55 -8.26
CA GLU A 25 11.76 -3.26 -8.72
C GLU A 25 10.73 -2.66 -7.75
N PHE A 26 10.02 -3.50 -6.98
CA PHE A 26 9.03 -3.05 -6.01
C PHE A 26 9.63 -2.72 -4.63
N ASP A 27 10.78 -3.30 -4.25
CA ASP A 27 11.53 -2.79 -3.10
C ASP A 27 12.09 -1.41 -3.40
N TYR A 28 12.67 -1.24 -4.59
CA TYR A 28 13.15 0.06 -5.05
C TYR A 28 12.01 1.10 -5.07
N SER A 29 10.89 0.78 -5.72
CA SER A 29 9.75 1.70 -5.85
C SER A 29 9.09 2.00 -4.50
N GLY A 30 8.87 0.98 -3.67
CA GLY A 30 8.34 1.12 -2.31
C GLY A 30 9.24 1.98 -1.42
N THR A 31 10.56 1.77 -1.48
CA THR A 31 11.55 2.58 -0.76
C THR A 31 11.48 4.06 -1.16
N GLN A 32 11.37 4.35 -2.46
CA GLN A 32 11.22 5.71 -2.97
C GLN A 32 9.91 6.35 -2.48
N ALA A 33 8.80 5.60 -2.53
CA ALA A 33 7.51 6.09 -2.05
C ALA A 33 7.53 6.42 -0.55
N VAL A 34 8.11 5.55 0.28
CA VAL A 34 8.27 5.81 1.72
C VAL A 34 9.08 7.08 1.96
N LYS A 35 10.22 7.25 1.27
CA LYS A 35 11.08 8.44 1.42
C LYS A 35 10.34 9.72 1.04
N ALA A 36 9.74 9.75 -0.15
CA ALA A 36 9.04 10.93 -0.66
C ALA A 36 7.89 11.35 0.27
N LEU A 37 7.07 10.39 0.73
CA LEU A 37 5.94 10.71 1.61
C LEU A 37 6.40 11.09 3.03
N LYS A 38 7.50 10.52 3.51
CA LYS A 38 8.07 10.87 4.82
C LYS A 38 8.69 12.28 4.81
N GLU A 39 9.36 12.67 3.73
CA GLU A 39 9.89 14.03 3.52
C GLU A 39 8.77 15.08 3.50
N GLU A 40 7.62 14.73 2.93
CA GLU A 40 6.41 15.54 2.99
C GLU A 40 5.73 15.53 4.37
N GLY A 41 6.24 14.76 5.34
CA GLY A 41 5.74 14.71 6.72
C GLY A 41 4.44 13.92 6.90
N TYR A 42 4.19 12.91 6.07
CA TYR A 42 3.12 11.94 6.33
C TYR A 42 3.58 10.84 7.30
N ARG A 43 2.65 10.35 8.11
CA ARG A 43 2.85 9.12 8.87
C ARG A 43 2.71 7.92 7.93
N ILE A 44 3.76 7.11 7.84
CA ILE A 44 3.83 5.98 6.92
C ILE A 44 3.62 4.66 7.66
N ILE A 45 2.64 3.90 7.21
CA ILE A 45 2.42 2.51 7.58
C ILE A 45 2.78 1.67 6.36
N LEU A 46 3.57 0.62 6.56
CA LEU A 46 3.98 -0.28 5.49
C LEU A 46 3.67 -1.72 5.86
N VAL A 47 3.11 -2.48 4.93
CA VAL A 47 3.03 -3.94 5.02
C VAL A 47 3.79 -4.58 3.86
N ASN A 48 4.73 -5.47 4.17
CA ASN A 48 5.42 -6.29 3.18
C ASN A 48 5.92 -7.58 3.83
N SER A 49 5.53 -8.74 3.31
CA SER A 49 5.93 -10.04 3.86
C SER A 49 7.39 -10.42 3.58
N ASN A 50 8.07 -9.72 2.67
CA ASN A 50 9.46 -10.01 2.33
C ASN A 50 10.43 -9.31 3.30
N PRO A 51 11.15 -10.04 4.16
CA PRO A 51 12.08 -9.45 5.12
C PRO A 51 13.39 -8.95 4.49
N ALA A 52 13.69 -9.35 3.24
CA ALA A 52 14.93 -9.00 2.55
C ALA A 52 14.75 -7.73 1.68
N THR A 53 14.09 -6.71 2.22
CA THR A 53 13.82 -5.46 1.49
C THR A 53 14.25 -4.24 2.30
N ILE A 54 14.79 -3.24 1.62
CA ILE A 54 15.17 -1.98 2.27
C ILE A 54 13.93 -1.27 2.79
N MET A 55 12.80 -1.32 2.07
CA MET A 55 11.56 -0.68 2.53
C MET A 55 11.07 -1.18 3.89
N THR A 56 11.42 -2.42 4.28
CA THR A 56 11.07 -3.00 5.60
C THR A 56 12.07 -2.71 6.71
N ASP A 57 13.14 -1.96 6.45
CA ASP A 57 14.07 -1.57 7.51
C ASP A 57 13.35 -0.75 8.59
N PRO A 58 13.68 -0.94 9.89
CA PRO A 58 12.95 -0.32 11.01
C PRO A 58 12.84 1.20 10.93
N ASP A 59 13.83 1.88 10.35
CA ASP A 59 13.90 3.34 10.30
C ASP A 59 13.22 3.94 9.06
N MET A 60 12.70 3.11 8.16
CA MET A 60 12.09 3.57 6.91
C MET A 60 10.69 4.13 7.13
N ALA A 61 9.74 3.33 7.60
CA ALA A 61 8.37 3.74 7.88
C ALA A 61 8.16 4.03 9.39
N HIS A 62 7.02 4.61 9.75
CA HIS A 62 6.67 4.84 11.16
C HIS A 62 6.09 3.58 11.81
N ALA A 63 5.41 2.74 11.01
CA ALA A 63 4.96 1.42 11.39
C ALA A 63 5.23 0.45 10.24
N THR A 64 6.08 -0.55 10.48
CA THR A 64 6.44 -1.58 9.49
C THR A 64 5.91 -2.94 9.93
N TYR A 65 5.14 -3.57 9.05
CA TYR A 65 4.55 -4.89 9.23
C TYR A 65 5.19 -5.89 8.28
N VAL A 66 6.00 -6.80 8.83
CA VAL A 66 6.51 -7.96 8.10
C VAL A 66 5.53 -9.11 8.27
N GLU A 67 4.39 -8.98 7.60
CA GLU A 67 3.21 -9.85 7.74
C GLU A 67 2.69 -10.28 6.36
N PRO A 68 1.93 -11.40 6.25
CA PRO A 68 1.34 -11.83 4.98
C PRO A 68 0.48 -10.75 4.33
N ILE A 69 0.65 -10.54 3.03
CA ILE A 69 -0.15 -9.57 2.26
C ILE A 69 -1.43 -10.27 1.78
N THR A 70 -2.36 -10.47 2.70
CA THR A 70 -3.71 -10.97 2.41
C THR A 70 -4.74 -9.93 2.86
N PRO A 71 -5.94 -9.86 2.25
CA PRO A 71 -6.96 -8.89 2.64
C PRO A 71 -7.29 -8.96 4.14
N GLU A 72 -7.34 -10.15 4.74
CA GLU A 72 -7.69 -10.32 6.16
C GLU A 72 -6.62 -9.73 7.09
N ILE A 73 -5.35 -9.89 6.74
CA ILE A 73 -4.23 -9.36 7.53
C ILE A 73 -4.12 -7.85 7.34
N VAL A 74 -4.23 -7.38 6.09
CA VAL A 74 -4.20 -5.94 5.82
C VAL A 74 -5.40 -5.24 6.46
N ALA A 75 -6.59 -5.85 6.50
CA ALA A 75 -7.75 -5.33 7.22
C ALA A 75 -7.50 -5.17 8.72
N LYS A 76 -6.78 -6.10 9.37
CA LYS A 76 -6.38 -5.97 10.78
C LYS A 76 -5.39 -4.84 10.99
N ILE A 77 -4.46 -4.64 10.05
CA ILE A 77 -3.53 -3.51 10.08
C ILE A 77 -4.30 -2.19 9.92
N ILE A 78 -5.23 -2.11 8.98
CA ILE A 78 -6.12 -0.93 8.81
C ILE A 78 -6.93 -0.66 10.08
N GLU A 79 -7.51 -1.69 10.69
CA GLU A 79 -8.29 -1.57 11.92
C GLU A 79 -7.46 -1.03 13.09
N LYS A 80 -6.21 -1.47 13.21
CA LYS A 80 -5.29 -1.03 14.26
C LYS A 80 -4.74 0.37 13.99
N GLU A 81 -4.30 0.63 12.76
CA GLU A 81 -3.50 1.79 12.41
C GLU A 81 -4.31 2.99 11.92
N ARG A 82 -5.56 2.76 11.50
CA ARG A 82 -6.50 3.75 10.97
C ARG A 82 -5.86 4.71 9.97
N PRO A 83 -5.28 4.20 8.86
CA PRO A 83 -4.71 5.05 7.83
C PRO A 83 -5.80 5.90 7.16
N ASP A 84 -5.50 7.16 6.87
CA ASP A 84 -6.43 8.02 6.12
C ASP A 84 -6.47 7.61 4.65
N ALA A 85 -5.35 7.12 4.12
CA ALA A 85 -5.22 6.73 2.74
C ALA A 85 -4.41 5.44 2.53
N LEU A 86 -4.64 4.79 1.39
CA LEU A 86 -3.95 3.59 0.93
C LEU A 86 -3.33 3.85 -0.44
N LEU A 87 -2.03 3.54 -0.60
CA LEU A 87 -1.28 3.65 -1.83
C LEU A 87 -1.01 2.24 -2.40
N PRO A 88 -1.79 1.76 -3.40
CA PRO A 88 -1.70 0.39 -3.90
C PRO A 88 -0.73 0.23 -5.08
N THR A 89 -0.14 1.32 -5.57
CA THR A 89 0.57 1.34 -6.86
C THR A 89 2.06 1.00 -6.80
N MET A 90 2.57 0.67 -5.60
CA MET A 90 4.02 0.46 -5.37
C MET A 90 4.41 -1.01 -5.11
N GLY A 91 3.44 -1.93 -5.10
CA GLY A 91 3.65 -3.34 -4.75
C GLY A 91 3.20 -4.33 -5.82
N GLY A 92 3.26 -3.93 -7.09
CA GLY A 92 2.92 -4.80 -8.22
C GLY A 92 1.48 -5.32 -8.17
N GLN A 93 1.26 -6.51 -8.74
CA GLN A 93 -0.06 -7.12 -8.81
C GLN A 93 -0.57 -7.51 -7.42
N THR A 94 0.33 -7.92 -6.53
CA THR A 94 -0.01 -8.28 -5.15
C THR A 94 -0.71 -7.12 -4.44
N ALA A 95 -0.17 -5.90 -4.55
CA ALA A 95 -0.78 -4.72 -3.94
C ALA A 95 -2.12 -4.34 -4.60
N LEU A 96 -2.19 -4.34 -5.94
CA LEU A 96 -3.43 -4.01 -6.66
C LEU A 96 -4.57 -4.98 -6.32
N ASN A 97 -4.31 -6.29 -6.38
CA ASN A 97 -5.31 -7.31 -6.07
C ASN A 97 -5.79 -7.22 -4.62
N THR A 98 -4.86 -6.98 -3.68
CA THR A 98 -5.20 -6.84 -2.26
C THR A 98 -6.04 -5.59 -2.01
N ALA A 99 -5.69 -4.46 -2.64
CA ALA A 99 -6.43 -3.21 -2.52
C ALA A 99 -7.84 -3.32 -3.12
N LEU A 100 -7.98 -3.94 -4.29
CA LEU A 100 -9.29 -4.19 -4.91
C LEU A 100 -10.14 -5.14 -4.07
N ALA A 101 -9.56 -6.19 -3.48
CA ALA A 101 -10.30 -7.08 -2.58
C ALA A 101 -10.85 -6.31 -1.35
N LEU A 102 -10.02 -5.49 -0.71
CA LEU A 102 -10.42 -4.64 0.42
C LEU A 102 -11.43 -3.56 0.06
N PHE A 103 -11.40 -3.08 -1.19
CA PHE A 103 -12.40 -2.16 -1.70
C PHE A 103 -13.74 -2.87 -1.91
N ASN A 104 -13.71 -4.02 -2.59
CA ASN A 104 -14.89 -4.79 -2.97
C ASN A 104 -15.61 -5.42 -1.77
N ASP A 105 -14.89 -5.79 -0.71
CA ASP A 105 -15.48 -6.32 0.52
C ASP A 105 -15.97 -5.23 1.50
N GLY A 106 -15.81 -3.95 1.14
CA GLY A 106 -16.25 -2.80 1.93
C GLY A 106 -15.32 -2.44 3.10
N THR A 107 -14.17 -3.08 3.24
CA THR A 107 -13.20 -2.79 4.32
C THR A 107 -12.71 -1.34 4.25
N LEU A 108 -12.36 -0.85 3.06
CA LEU A 108 -11.89 0.53 2.91
C LEU A 108 -12.96 1.55 3.29
N GLU A 109 -14.20 1.33 2.86
CA GLU A 109 -15.34 2.19 3.21
C GLU A 109 -15.61 2.16 4.73
N LYS A 110 -15.68 0.97 5.32
CA LYS A 110 -15.89 0.78 6.76
C LYS A 110 -14.92 1.56 7.63
N TYR A 111 -13.67 1.68 7.19
CA TYR A 111 -12.60 2.37 7.93
C TYR A 111 -12.30 3.77 7.41
N GLY A 112 -13.02 4.26 6.39
CA GLY A 112 -12.83 5.58 5.81
C GLY A 112 -11.49 5.77 5.11
N VAL A 113 -10.91 4.69 4.57
CA VAL A 113 -9.59 4.70 3.93
C VAL A 113 -9.72 5.08 2.46
N GLN A 114 -9.09 6.18 2.05
CA GLN A 114 -9.11 6.62 0.66
C GLN A 114 -7.99 5.97 -0.17
N MET A 115 -8.31 5.41 -1.33
CA MET A 115 -7.27 5.03 -2.29
C MET A 115 -6.67 6.27 -2.99
N ILE A 116 -5.35 6.34 -3.04
CA ILE A 116 -4.59 7.41 -3.68
C ILE A 116 -3.60 6.83 -4.70
N GLY A 117 -3.15 7.66 -5.64
CA GLY A 117 -2.33 7.23 -6.77
C GLY A 117 -3.17 6.64 -7.91
N ALA A 118 -4.01 5.65 -7.61
CA ALA A 118 -5.05 5.13 -8.51
C ALA A 118 -6.28 4.73 -7.69
N ASP A 119 -7.48 5.06 -8.19
CA ASP A 119 -8.74 4.60 -7.60
C ASP A 119 -9.14 3.21 -8.14
N ALA A 120 -10.14 2.59 -7.53
CA ALA A 120 -10.56 1.23 -7.90
C ALA A 120 -11.04 1.14 -9.35
N ASP A 121 -11.79 2.14 -9.84
CA ASP A 121 -12.31 2.11 -11.21
C ASP A 121 -11.17 2.24 -12.23
N ALA A 122 -10.17 3.09 -11.98
CA ALA A 122 -8.99 3.21 -12.83
C ALA A 122 -8.15 1.93 -12.86
N ILE A 123 -7.97 1.28 -11.70
CA ILE A 123 -7.25 -0.01 -11.64
C ILE A 123 -8.05 -1.08 -12.38
N ASP A 124 -9.34 -1.24 -12.09
CA ASP A 124 -10.19 -2.26 -12.70
C ASP A 124 -10.26 -2.09 -14.22
N LYS A 125 -10.40 -0.84 -14.70
CA LYS A 125 -10.40 -0.54 -16.14
C LYS A 125 -9.09 -0.86 -16.84
N ALA A 126 -7.95 -0.76 -16.14
CA ALA A 126 -6.66 -1.09 -16.73
C ALA A 126 -6.36 -2.60 -16.71
N GLU A 127 -6.86 -3.31 -15.70
CA GLU A 127 -6.59 -4.74 -15.47
C GLU A 127 -7.60 -5.66 -16.16
N ASP A 128 -8.86 -5.24 -16.28
CA ASP A 128 -9.88 -5.98 -17.02
C ASP A 128 -9.75 -5.74 -18.53
N ARG A 129 -9.23 -6.75 -19.24
CA ARG A 129 -9.04 -6.72 -20.70
C ARG A 129 -10.34 -6.56 -21.51
N GLN A 130 -11.50 -6.72 -20.89
CA GLN A 130 -12.81 -6.60 -21.55
C GLN A 130 -13.47 -5.23 -21.34
N ARG A 131 -12.94 -4.39 -20.42
CA ARG A 131 -13.43 -3.05 -20.12
C ARG A 131 -12.63 -1.94 -20.79
#